data_AF-A0A3N5QT63-F1
#
_entry.id   AF-A0A3N5QT63-F1
#
_cell.length_a   1.000
_cell.length_b   1.000
_cell.length_c   1.000
_cell.angle_alpha   90.00
_cell.angle_beta   90.00
_cell.angle_gamma   90.00
#
_symmetry.space_group_name_H-M   'P 1'
#
loop_
_entity.id
_entity.type
_entity.pdbx_description
1 polymer ?
#
loop_
_entity_poly.entity_id
_entity_poly.type
_entity_poly.pdbx_seq_one_letter_code
_entity_poly.pdbx_strand_id
1 'polypeptide(L)'
;MSKRKLLQLVKEGYVTGWNDPRMMTISGLRRRGYTPESIRSLAERVGVAKRDNVIDVALLEHSIREDLNKRAQRVMAVLNPVKVVITNYPDEKIEELDAVNNPEDPAMGTRRVPFSKVVYIEKADFMENPPKKFFRLSPGTEVRLRYAYIIKCVDVIKDDNGEITELHCTYDPETKSGSGNTRSVKGTIHWVSAQHAVEAEVRLYDRLFIKENPEEDKEIDFKLNINPQSLQVITNAKLEPYLKNAMLGDKYQFERLGYFCVDTIDTRDEYLVFNRTVSLRDTWSKISSKK
;
A
#
# COMPACT_ATOMS: atom_id res chain seq x y z
N MET A 1 13.49 -8.73 -23.37
CA MET A 1 12.52 -9.86 -23.40
C MET A 1 11.85 -10.01 -24.75
N SER A 2 12.14 -11.10 -25.46
CA SER A 2 11.51 -11.42 -26.75
C SER A 2 10.10 -12.03 -26.59
N LYS A 3 9.27 -11.94 -27.64
CA LYS A 3 7.91 -12.55 -27.69
C LYS A 3 7.93 -14.04 -27.34
N ARG A 4 8.97 -14.78 -27.76
CA ARG A 4 9.15 -16.20 -27.47
C ARG A 4 9.27 -16.47 -25.96
N LYS A 5 10.06 -15.67 -25.24
CA LYS A 5 10.27 -15.82 -23.79
C LYS A 5 9.02 -15.44 -22.99
N LEU A 6 8.31 -14.40 -23.40
CA LEU A 6 7.02 -14.04 -22.79
C LEU A 6 5.98 -15.15 -22.96
N LEU A 7 5.90 -15.77 -24.14
CA LEU A 7 5.02 -16.91 -24.38
C LEU A 7 5.40 -18.11 -23.49
N GLN A 8 6.69 -18.33 -23.27
CA GLN A 8 7.17 -19.40 -22.40
C GLN A 8 6.72 -19.20 -20.94
N LEU A 9 6.85 -17.98 -20.41
CA LEU A 9 6.37 -17.65 -19.05
C LEU A 9 4.87 -17.95 -18.87
N VAL A 10 4.07 -17.66 -19.89
CA VAL A 10 2.62 -17.92 -19.87
C VAL A 10 2.32 -19.42 -19.98
N LYS A 11 2.93 -20.12 -20.95
CA LYS A 11 2.67 -21.56 -21.18
C LYS A 11 3.13 -22.44 -20.01
N GLU A 12 4.23 -22.07 -19.37
CA GLU A 12 4.81 -22.83 -18.25
C GLU A 12 4.25 -22.37 -16.88
N GLY A 13 3.29 -21.42 -16.85
CA GLY A 13 2.56 -21.07 -15.62
C GLY A 13 3.32 -20.17 -14.63
N TYR A 14 4.44 -19.56 -15.01
CA TYR A 14 5.15 -18.59 -14.17
C TYR A 14 4.36 -17.30 -13.95
N VAL A 15 3.47 -16.99 -14.90
CA VAL A 15 2.49 -15.90 -14.83
C VAL A 15 1.10 -16.42 -15.17
N THR A 16 0.08 -15.75 -14.65
CA THR A 16 -1.33 -16.16 -14.82
C THR A 16 -1.85 -15.97 -16.25
N GLY A 17 -1.16 -15.18 -17.07
CA GLY A 17 -1.53 -14.93 -18.46
C GLY A 17 -0.81 -13.71 -19.05
N TRP A 18 -1.19 -13.33 -20.27
CA TRP A 18 -0.65 -12.15 -20.94
C TRP A 18 -0.99 -10.83 -20.26
N ASN A 19 -2.03 -10.81 -19.43
CA ASN A 19 -2.49 -9.67 -18.66
C ASN A 19 -2.10 -9.76 -17.17
N ASP A 20 -1.21 -10.69 -16.79
CA ASP A 20 -0.67 -10.74 -15.43
C ASP A 20 0.01 -9.40 -15.08
N PRO A 21 -0.26 -8.78 -13.92
CA PRO A 21 0.33 -7.49 -13.54
C PRO A 21 1.87 -7.48 -13.46
N ARG A 22 2.53 -8.63 -13.40
CA ARG A 22 4.00 -8.74 -13.44
C ARG A 22 4.56 -8.66 -14.86
N MET A 23 3.71 -8.80 -15.87
CA MET A 23 4.11 -8.74 -17.28
C MET A 23 4.20 -7.30 -17.77
N MET A 24 5.26 -7.00 -18.52
CA MET A 24 5.49 -5.69 -19.18
C MET A 24 4.67 -5.53 -20.47
N THR A 25 3.52 -6.21 -20.57
CA THR A 25 2.55 -6.02 -21.67
C THR A 25 1.64 -4.85 -21.34
N ILE A 26 1.07 -4.21 -22.37
CA ILE A 26 0.09 -3.13 -22.16
C ILE A 26 -1.12 -3.60 -21.35
N SER A 27 -1.60 -4.83 -21.59
CA SER A 27 -2.68 -5.43 -20.81
C SER A 27 -2.29 -5.72 -19.36
N GLY A 28 -1.07 -6.22 -19.11
CA GLY A 28 -0.54 -6.45 -17.77
C GLY A 28 -0.39 -5.14 -16.98
N LEU A 29 0.21 -4.12 -17.60
CA LEU A 29 0.33 -2.78 -17.00
C LEU A 29 -1.04 -2.15 -16.71
N ARG A 30 -2.01 -2.28 -17.63
CA ARG A 30 -3.39 -1.81 -17.40
C ARG A 30 -4.03 -2.49 -16.20
N ARG A 31 -3.92 -3.83 -16.09
CA ARG A 31 -4.45 -4.60 -14.95
C ARG A 31 -3.71 -4.28 -13.65
N ARG A 32 -2.42 -3.96 -13.73
CA ARG A 32 -1.61 -3.48 -12.59
C ARG A 32 -2.03 -2.09 -12.11
N GLY A 33 -2.77 -1.33 -12.91
CA GLY A 33 -3.26 0.00 -12.54
C GLY A 33 -2.47 1.16 -13.16
N TYR A 34 -1.57 0.89 -14.12
CA TYR A 34 -0.93 1.95 -14.88
C TYR A 34 -1.96 2.70 -15.72
N THR A 35 -1.80 4.02 -15.78
CA THR A 35 -2.65 4.90 -16.58
C THR A 35 -2.06 5.10 -17.96
N PRO A 36 -2.91 5.32 -18.99
CA PRO A 36 -2.44 5.75 -20.30
C PRO A 36 -1.52 6.99 -20.23
N GLU A 37 -1.84 7.93 -19.34
CA GLU A 37 -1.08 9.16 -19.09
C GLU A 37 0.34 8.86 -18.60
N SER A 38 0.50 7.94 -17.65
CA SER A 38 1.81 7.55 -17.14
C SER A 38 2.70 6.92 -18.22
N ILE A 39 2.13 6.11 -19.10
CA ILE A 39 2.86 5.44 -20.19
C ILE A 39 3.27 6.45 -21.26
N ARG A 40 2.39 7.40 -21.61
CA ARG A 40 2.73 8.50 -22.53
C ARG A 40 3.82 9.40 -21.95
N SER A 41 3.72 9.76 -20.66
CA SER A 41 4.76 10.54 -19.98
C SER A 41 6.12 9.83 -19.98
N LEU A 42 6.14 8.51 -19.78
CA LEU A 42 7.37 7.73 -19.92
C LEU A 42 7.95 7.86 -21.33
N ALA A 43 7.12 7.66 -22.37
CA ALA A 43 7.58 7.74 -23.75
C ALA A 43 8.16 9.12 -24.10
N GLU A 44 7.52 10.20 -23.64
CA GLU A 44 8.01 11.58 -23.79
C GLU A 44 9.37 11.79 -23.10
N ARG A 45 9.54 11.27 -21.87
CA ARG A 45 10.79 11.39 -21.10
C ARG A 45 11.94 10.59 -21.70
N VAL A 46 11.66 9.40 -22.22
CA VAL A 46 12.67 8.56 -22.89
C VAL A 46 13.12 9.22 -24.21
N GLY A 47 12.20 9.88 -24.90
CA GLY A 47 12.44 10.52 -26.18
C GLY A 47 12.69 9.51 -27.30
N VAL A 48 13.06 10.02 -28.48
CA VAL A 48 13.35 9.22 -29.66
C VAL A 48 14.80 9.44 -30.05
N ALA A 49 15.61 8.39 -30.00
CA ALA A 49 17.02 8.41 -30.40
C ALA A 49 17.36 7.18 -31.26
N LYS A 50 18.40 7.30 -32.09
CA LYS A 50 18.88 6.21 -32.96
C LYS A 50 19.79 5.19 -32.25
N ARG A 51 20.17 5.46 -31.00
CA ARG A 51 21.02 4.58 -30.20
C ARG A 51 20.16 3.64 -29.36
N ASP A 52 20.61 2.41 -29.20
CA ASP A 52 19.99 1.48 -28.26
C ASP A 52 20.12 2.02 -26.84
N ASN A 53 19.02 1.94 -26.08
CA ASN A 53 18.99 2.37 -24.69
C ASN A 53 18.12 1.43 -23.86
N VAL A 54 18.63 1.03 -22.69
CA VAL A 54 17.86 0.26 -21.71
C VAL A 54 17.29 1.26 -20.72
N ILE A 55 15.96 1.29 -20.62
CA ILE A 55 15.26 2.20 -19.71
C ILE A 55 15.04 1.48 -18.38
N ASP A 56 15.50 2.10 -17.30
CA ASP A 56 15.26 1.61 -15.94
C ASP A 56 13.75 1.63 -15.64
N VAL A 57 13.26 0.51 -15.10
CA VAL A 57 11.88 0.35 -14.62
C VAL A 57 11.53 1.42 -13.57
N ALA A 58 12.52 1.92 -12.82
CA ALA A 58 12.32 3.01 -11.87
C ALA A 58 11.74 4.27 -12.54
N LEU A 59 12.06 4.55 -13.82
CA LEU A 59 11.48 5.67 -14.56
C LEU A 59 10.00 5.44 -14.87
N LEU A 60 9.63 4.23 -15.27
CA LEU A 60 8.23 3.84 -15.47
C LEU A 60 7.43 3.97 -14.17
N GLU A 61 7.99 3.47 -13.06
CA GLU A 61 7.38 3.60 -11.74
C GLU A 61 7.27 5.06 -11.28
N HIS A 62 8.25 5.90 -11.61
CA HIS A 62 8.19 7.34 -11.33
C HIS A 62 7.04 8.01 -12.09
N SER A 63 6.89 7.74 -13.40
CA SER A 63 5.82 8.32 -14.21
C SER A 63 4.42 7.98 -13.68
N ILE A 64 4.19 6.75 -13.20
CA ILE A 64 2.90 6.38 -12.61
C ILE A 64 2.69 6.99 -11.22
N ARG A 65 3.75 7.12 -10.39
CA ARG A 65 3.64 7.81 -9.10
C ARG A 65 3.24 9.27 -9.27
N GLU A 66 3.85 9.97 -10.24
CA GLU A 66 3.52 11.38 -10.50
C GLU A 66 2.08 11.58 -10.97
N ASP A 67 1.59 10.71 -11.86
CA ASP A 67 0.21 10.79 -12.34
C ASP A 67 -0.80 10.46 -11.23
N LEU A 68 -0.58 9.39 -10.48
CA LEU A 68 -1.49 8.99 -9.40
C LEU A 68 -1.45 9.93 -8.20
N ASN A 69 -0.32 10.58 -7.89
CA ASN A 69 -0.27 11.56 -6.81
C ASN A 69 -1.27 12.71 -7.01
N LYS A 70 -1.56 13.05 -8.27
CA LYS A 70 -2.49 14.14 -8.62
C LYS A 70 -3.95 13.70 -8.66
N ARG A 71 -4.22 12.40 -8.88
CA ARG A 71 -5.56 11.91 -9.25
C ARG A 71 -6.15 10.88 -8.29
N ALA A 72 -5.31 10.17 -7.53
CA ALA A 72 -5.77 9.09 -6.67
C ALA A 72 -6.22 9.63 -5.31
N GLN A 73 -7.40 9.19 -4.87
CA GLN A 73 -7.86 9.51 -3.53
C GLN A 73 -7.05 8.74 -2.48
N ARG A 74 -6.73 9.40 -1.37
CA ARG A 74 -5.96 8.87 -0.24
C ARG A 74 -6.90 8.25 0.77
N VAL A 75 -6.81 6.92 0.89
CA VAL A 75 -7.68 6.08 1.73
C VAL A 75 -6.84 5.28 2.73
N MET A 76 -7.45 4.85 3.83
CA MET A 76 -6.78 4.02 4.83
C MET A 76 -7.07 2.54 4.60
N ALA A 77 -6.00 1.76 4.64
CA ALA A 77 -6.01 0.31 4.50
C ALA A 77 -4.91 -0.26 5.40
N VAL A 78 -5.23 -1.31 6.15
CA VAL A 78 -4.29 -2.02 7.02
C VAL A 78 -4.09 -3.42 6.46
N LEU A 79 -2.87 -3.71 6.00
CA LEU A 79 -2.56 -4.97 5.33
C LEU A 79 -2.20 -6.08 6.31
N ASN A 80 -1.50 -5.76 7.40
CA ASN A 80 -1.19 -6.72 8.45
C ASN A 80 -1.77 -6.22 9.79
N PRO A 81 -3.06 -6.48 10.07
CA PRO A 81 -3.77 -5.85 11.17
C PRO A 81 -3.32 -6.35 12.54
N VAL A 82 -3.04 -5.40 13.44
CA VAL A 82 -2.98 -5.61 14.89
C VAL A 82 -4.10 -4.83 15.54
N LYS A 83 -4.83 -5.47 16.45
CA LYS A 83 -5.96 -4.86 17.16
C LYS A 83 -5.46 -3.88 18.21
N VAL A 84 -6.05 -2.70 18.24
CA VAL A 84 -5.82 -1.67 19.25
C VAL A 84 -7.13 -1.36 19.94
N VAL A 85 -7.16 -1.49 21.26
CA VAL A 85 -8.31 -1.13 22.11
C VAL A 85 -8.00 0.18 22.82
N ILE A 86 -8.80 1.20 22.56
CA ILE A 86 -8.68 2.51 23.21
C ILE A 86 -9.46 2.48 24.53
N THR A 87 -8.78 2.18 25.63
CA THR A 87 -9.40 1.79 26.90
C THR A 87 -10.27 2.88 27.51
N ASN A 88 -9.92 4.15 27.31
CA ASN A 88 -10.68 5.31 27.80
C ASN A 88 -11.67 5.90 26.76
N TYR A 89 -11.92 5.22 25.63
CA TYR A 89 -12.97 5.61 24.69
C TYR A 89 -14.29 4.86 25.02
N PRO A 90 -15.47 5.52 24.96
CA PRO A 90 -16.74 4.86 25.27
C PRO A 90 -17.08 3.73 24.28
N ASP A 91 -17.60 2.60 24.77
CA ASP A 91 -17.83 1.38 23.97
C ASP A 91 -18.77 1.58 22.78
N GLU A 92 -19.88 2.29 22.96
CA GLU A 92 -20.91 2.47 21.92
C GLU A 92 -20.74 3.76 21.11
N LYS A 93 -19.74 4.57 21.43
CA LYS A 93 -19.52 5.83 20.70
C LYS A 93 -18.88 5.52 19.36
N ILE A 94 -19.52 6.01 18.29
CA ILE A 94 -18.96 6.07 16.95
C ILE A 94 -18.90 7.55 16.56
N GLU A 95 -17.73 7.98 16.08
CA GLU A 95 -17.52 9.34 15.64
C GLU A 95 -17.04 9.37 14.20
N GLU A 96 -17.74 10.10 13.35
CA GLU A 96 -17.34 10.30 11.97
C GLU A 96 -16.32 11.45 11.89
N LEU A 97 -15.14 11.17 11.33
CA LEU A 97 -14.03 12.11 11.19
C LEU A 97 -13.84 12.54 9.74
N ASP A 98 -13.51 13.80 9.51
CA ASP A 98 -13.25 14.31 8.16
C ASP A 98 -11.83 13.95 7.69
N ALA A 99 -11.75 13.21 6.59
CA ALA A 99 -10.52 12.86 5.91
C ALA A 99 -10.45 13.56 4.55
N VAL A 100 -9.35 14.28 4.29
CA VAL A 100 -9.11 14.92 2.98
C VAL A 100 -8.84 13.84 1.92
N ASN A 101 -9.59 13.87 0.81
CA ASN A 101 -9.48 12.87 -0.24
C ASN A 101 -8.19 13.01 -1.03
N ASN A 102 -7.80 14.22 -1.42
CA ASN A 102 -6.50 14.46 -2.02
C ASN A 102 -5.95 15.85 -1.66
N PRO A 103 -4.91 15.95 -0.84
CA PRO A 103 -4.22 17.22 -0.55
C PRO A 103 -3.66 17.96 -1.78
N GLU A 104 -3.41 17.27 -2.90
CA GLU A 104 -2.99 17.92 -4.16
C GLU A 104 -4.16 18.47 -4.97
N ASP A 105 -5.41 18.07 -4.66
CA ASP A 105 -6.61 18.49 -5.35
C ASP A 105 -7.74 18.79 -4.34
N PRO A 106 -7.82 20.04 -3.84
CA PRO A 106 -8.88 20.46 -2.92
C PRO A 106 -10.30 20.25 -3.46
N ALA A 107 -10.49 20.19 -4.79
CA ALA A 107 -11.80 19.97 -5.39
C ALA A 107 -12.32 18.54 -5.16
N MET A 108 -11.45 17.58 -4.81
CA MET A 108 -11.86 16.23 -4.38
C MET A 108 -12.53 16.20 -3.00
N GLY A 109 -12.49 17.31 -2.26
CA GLY A 109 -13.19 17.46 -0.99
C GLY A 109 -12.71 16.51 0.11
N THR A 110 -13.62 16.19 1.02
CA THR A 110 -13.40 15.29 2.15
C THR A 110 -14.38 14.12 2.12
N ARG A 111 -14.08 13.09 2.91
CA ARG A 111 -15.02 12.02 3.22
C ARG A 111 -15.05 11.78 4.73
N ARG A 112 -16.08 11.07 5.18
CA ARG A 112 -16.25 10.68 6.57
C ARG A 112 -15.63 9.30 6.81
N VAL A 113 -14.88 9.18 7.89
CA VAL A 113 -14.28 7.91 8.33
C VAL A 113 -14.73 7.62 9.76
N PRO A 114 -15.31 6.45 10.04
CA PRO A 114 -15.74 6.10 11.39
C PRO A 114 -14.55 5.82 12.29
N PHE A 115 -14.59 6.42 13.48
CA PHE A 115 -13.71 6.15 14.60
C PHE A 115 -14.50 5.51 15.74
N SER A 116 -13.91 4.49 16.35
CA SER A 116 -14.53 3.68 17.41
C SER A 116 -13.47 3.26 18.43
N LYS A 117 -13.92 2.67 19.55
CA LYS A 117 -13.04 2.16 20.61
C LYS A 117 -11.97 1.19 20.11
N VAL A 118 -12.32 0.31 19.18
CA VAL A 118 -11.42 -0.70 18.61
C VAL A 118 -11.03 -0.30 17.20
N VAL A 119 -9.72 -0.24 16.93
CA VAL A 119 -9.15 0.06 15.61
C VAL A 119 -8.08 -0.97 15.24
N TYR A 120 -7.81 -1.13 13.96
CA TYR A 120 -6.65 -1.86 13.47
C TYR A 120 -5.57 -0.89 13.01
N ILE A 121 -4.31 -1.25 13.27
CA ILE A 121 -3.11 -0.60 12.73
C ILE A 121 -2.22 -1.65 12.06
N GLU A 122 -1.20 -1.23 11.31
CA GLU A 122 -0.20 -2.18 10.80
C GLU A 122 0.63 -2.77 11.94
N LYS A 123 0.89 -4.08 11.89
CA LYS A 123 1.84 -4.76 12.78
C LYS A 123 3.21 -4.07 12.77
N ALA A 124 3.64 -3.59 11.60
CA ALA A 124 4.91 -2.88 11.43
C ALA A 124 4.94 -1.46 12.06
N ASP A 125 3.80 -0.96 12.54
CA ASP A 125 3.69 0.33 13.23
C ASP A 125 3.82 0.22 14.74
N PHE A 126 3.98 -0.98 15.29
CA PHE A 126 4.29 -1.22 16.68
C PHE A 126 5.62 -1.95 16.86
N MET A 127 6.37 -1.59 17.91
CA MET A 127 7.58 -2.29 18.31
C MET A 127 7.84 -2.13 19.81
N GLU A 128 8.02 -3.23 20.54
CA GLU A 128 8.28 -3.18 21.99
C GLU A 128 9.64 -2.54 22.33
N ASN A 129 10.67 -2.91 21.55
CA ASN A 129 12.04 -2.43 21.74
C ASN A 129 12.48 -1.61 20.52
N PRO A 130 11.99 -0.36 20.38
CA PRO A 130 12.24 0.46 19.20
C PRO A 130 13.69 0.94 19.12
N PRO A 131 14.31 0.96 17.92
CA PRO A 131 15.53 1.73 17.72
C PRO A 131 15.23 3.24 17.81
N LYS A 132 16.26 4.07 18.12
CA LYS A 132 16.11 5.53 18.32
C LYS A 132 15.36 6.30 17.21
N LYS A 133 15.36 5.77 15.97
CA LYS A 133 14.71 6.39 14.79
C LYS A 133 13.35 5.76 14.45
N PHE A 134 12.73 5.05 15.38
CA PHE A 134 11.38 4.54 15.24
C PHE A 134 10.39 5.54 15.87
N PHE A 135 9.62 6.22 15.03
CA PHE A 135 8.70 7.29 15.45
C PHE A 135 7.23 6.85 15.51
N ARG A 136 7.00 5.54 15.63
CA ARG A 136 5.65 4.95 15.66
C ARG A 136 5.34 4.48 17.08
N LEU A 137 4.42 3.53 17.23
CA LEU A 137 3.91 3.14 18.54
C LEU A 137 4.85 2.15 19.24
N SER A 138 5.12 2.41 20.52
CA SER A 138 5.90 1.56 21.41
C SER A 138 5.34 1.68 22.83
N PRO A 139 5.65 0.76 23.75
CA PRO A 139 5.19 0.86 25.13
C PRO A 139 5.52 2.23 25.74
N GLY A 140 4.49 2.92 26.27
CA GLY A 140 4.61 4.24 26.88
C GLY A 140 4.78 5.42 25.91
N THR A 141 4.88 5.19 24.60
CA THR A 141 5.01 6.27 23.61
C THR A 141 3.67 6.66 22.99
N GLU A 142 3.64 7.86 22.42
CA GLU A 142 2.48 8.43 21.74
C GLU A 142 2.66 8.48 20.23
N VAL A 143 1.57 8.25 19.49
CA VAL A 143 1.51 8.38 18.04
C VAL A 143 0.20 9.04 17.63
N ARG A 144 0.20 9.76 16.51
CA ARG A 144 -1.03 10.31 15.93
C ARG A 144 -1.68 9.28 15.02
N LEU A 145 -2.96 9.04 15.23
CA LEU A 145 -3.81 8.37 14.25
C LEU A 145 -4.22 9.39 13.18
N ARG A 146 -3.96 9.09 11.91
CA ARG A 146 -4.25 9.98 10.77
C ARG A 146 -5.73 10.43 10.81
N TYR A 147 -5.99 11.73 10.69
CA TYR A 147 -7.33 12.36 10.78
C TYR A 147 -8.06 12.21 12.13
N ALA A 148 -7.44 11.58 13.14
CA ALA A 148 -8.07 11.30 14.43
C ALA A 148 -7.27 11.91 15.58
N TYR A 149 -7.10 11.17 16.67
CA TYR A 149 -6.50 11.60 17.92
C TYR A 149 -5.04 11.14 18.06
N ILE A 150 -4.34 11.66 19.06
CA ILE A 150 -3.12 11.06 19.57
C ILE A 150 -3.50 9.95 20.54
N ILE A 151 -2.84 8.79 20.40
CA ILE A 151 -2.97 7.65 21.30
C ILE A 151 -1.63 7.34 21.98
N LYS A 152 -1.69 6.75 23.17
CA LYS A 152 -0.54 6.27 23.94
C LYS A 152 -0.69 4.78 24.23
N CYS A 153 0.34 3.98 23.94
CA CYS A 153 0.33 2.56 24.32
C CYS A 153 0.55 2.41 25.83
N VAL A 154 -0.36 1.74 26.50
CA VAL A 154 -0.31 1.51 27.95
C VAL A 154 -0.07 0.05 28.31
N ASP A 155 -0.50 -0.89 27.48
CA ASP A 155 -0.32 -2.32 27.72
C ASP A 155 -0.27 -3.12 26.40
N VAL A 156 0.39 -4.29 26.43
CA VAL A 156 0.64 -5.15 25.27
C VAL A 156 0.22 -6.57 25.61
N ILE A 157 -0.79 -7.07 24.90
CA ILE A 157 -1.31 -8.42 25.08
C ILE A 157 -0.65 -9.35 24.07
N LYS A 158 -0.18 -10.49 24.56
CA LYS A 158 0.48 -11.53 23.77
C LYS A 158 -0.23 -12.87 23.94
N ASP A 159 -0.10 -13.72 22.94
CA ASP A 159 -0.49 -15.13 23.04
C ASP A 159 0.58 -15.98 23.75
N ASP A 160 0.30 -17.28 23.88
CA ASP A 160 1.20 -18.26 24.49
C ASP A 160 2.54 -18.42 23.75
N ASN A 161 2.61 -18.02 22.48
CA ASN A 161 3.83 -18.04 21.67
C ASN A 161 4.62 -16.72 21.76
N GLY A 162 4.11 -15.73 22.50
CA GLY A 162 4.70 -14.41 22.63
C GLY A 162 4.41 -13.47 21.46
N GLU A 163 3.51 -13.84 20.54
CA GLU A 163 3.08 -12.97 19.45
C GLU A 163 2.08 -11.93 19.95
N ILE A 164 2.21 -10.70 19.47
CA ILE A 164 1.35 -9.59 19.87
C ILE A 164 -0.02 -9.75 19.23
N THR A 165 -1.06 -9.87 20.05
CA THR A 165 -2.44 -10.03 19.61
C THR A 165 -3.22 -8.73 19.73
N GLU A 166 -3.04 -8.00 20.83
CA GLU A 166 -3.77 -6.76 21.09
C GLU A 166 -2.88 -5.70 21.77
N LEU A 167 -3.12 -4.43 21.46
CA LEU A 167 -2.50 -3.30 22.12
C LEU A 167 -3.57 -2.50 22.85
N HIS A 168 -3.36 -2.23 24.13
CA HIS A 168 -4.22 -1.32 24.87
C HIS A 168 -3.61 0.07 24.84
N CYS A 169 -4.41 1.03 24.41
CA CYS A 169 -4.00 2.42 24.31
C CYS A 169 -4.99 3.33 25.03
N THR A 170 -4.54 4.51 25.44
CA THR A 170 -5.44 5.62 25.80
C THR A 170 -5.39 6.69 24.71
N TYR A 171 -6.50 7.36 24.44
CA TYR A 171 -6.51 8.55 23.56
C TYR A 171 -6.56 9.84 24.38
N ASP A 172 -6.10 10.93 23.77
CA ASP A 172 -6.20 12.28 24.30
C ASP A 172 -7.35 13.05 23.61
N PRO A 173 -8.47 13.35 24.31
CA PRO A 173 -9.63 14.01 23.72
C PRO A 173 -9.36 15.40 23.14
N GLU A 174 -8.34 16.11 23.63
CA GLU A 174 -7.99 17.47 23.20
C GLU A 174 -7.20 17.49 21.89
N THR A 175 -6.81 16.32 21.38
CA THR A 175 -5.88 16.18 20.23
C THR A 175 -6.56 15.85 18.90
N LYS A 176 -7.89 16.00 18.83
CA LYS A 176 -8.66 15.76 17.61
C LYS A 176 -8.03 16.51 16.43
N SER A 177 -7.81 15.81 15.32
CA SER A 177 -7.24 16.45 14.13
C SER A 177 -8.12 17.60 13.66
N GLY A 178 -7.52 18.77 13.43
CA GLY A 178 -8.22 19.98 12.99
C GLY A 178 -8.81 20.86 14.09
N SER A 179 -8.72 20.50 15.38
CA SER A 179 -9.31 21.28 16.48
C SER A 179 -8.44 22.42 17.04
N GLY A 180 -7.33 22.78 16.39
CA GLY A 180 -6.44 23.89 16.80
C GLY A 180 -5.06 23.43 17.30
N ASN A 181 -4.51 24.12 18.30
CA ASN A 181 -3.12 24.01 18.77
C ASN A 181 -2.87 22.72 19.57
N THR A 182 -3.07 21.56 18.95
CA THR A 182 -2.79 20.25 19.54
C THR A 182 -1.29 20.04 19.63
N ARG A 183 -0.82 19.46 20.73
CA ARG A 183 0.58 19.04 20.87
C ARG A 183 1.02 18.15 19.71
N SER A 184 2.29 18.30 19.31
CA SER A 184 2.88 17.53 18.21
C SER A 184 3.54 16.25 18.73
N VAL A 185 3.50 15.20 17.91
CA VAL A 185 4.17 13.92 18.14
C VAL A 185 5.03 13.57 16.93
N LYS A 186 6.02 12.69 17.12
CA LYS A 186 7.05 12.41 16.10
C LYS A 186 6.53 11.63 14.89
N GLY A 187 5.40 10.96 14.98
CA GLY A 187 4.87 10.16 13.88
C GLY A 187 3.36 10.13 13.81
N THR A 188 2.90 9.80 12.60
CA THR A 188 1.49 9.59 12.28
C THR A 188 1.36 8.26 11.54
N ILE A 189 0.39 7.45 11.95
CA ILE A 189 0.10 6.14 11.36
C ILE A 189 -1.34 6.12 10.84
N HIS A 190 -1.59 5.30 9.82
CA HIS A 190 -2.93 5.03 9.34
C HIS A 190 -3.58 3.94 10.19
N TRP A 191 -4.90 3.86 10.13
CA TRP A 191 -5.70 2.95 10.94
C TRP A 191 -7.06 2.75 10.27
N VAL A 192 -7.81 1.74 10.69
CA VAL A 192 -9.21 1.55 10.30
C VAL A 192 -10.04 1.13 11.51
N SER A 193 -11.31 1.54 11.60
CA SER A 193 -12.20 1.08 12.67
C SER A 193 -12.48 -0.40 12.52
N ALA A 194 -12.31 -1.18 13.60
CA ALA A 194 -12.47 -2.64 13.52
C ALA A 194 -13.91 -3.07 13.23
N GLN A 195 -14.89 -2.35 13.76
CA GLN A 195 -16.32 -2.63 13.57
C GLN A 195 -16.82 -2.31 12.14
N HIS A 196 -16.15 -1.38 11.45
CA HIS A 196 -16.59 -0.88 10.14
C HIS A 196 -15.64 -1.27 9.01
N ALA A 197 -14.57 -2.01 9.31
CA ALA A 197 -13.59 -2.41 8.33
C ALA A 197 -14.20 -3.35 7.28
N VAL A 198 -13.82 -3.13 6.03
CA VAL A 198 -14.15 -4.03 4.91
C VAL A 198 -12.96 -4.96 4.68
N GLU A 199 -13.22 -6.24 4.48
CA GLU A 199 -12.18 -7.21 4.15
C GLU A 199 -11.87 -7.19 2.66
N ALA A 200 -10.59 -7.38 2.32
CA ALA A 200 -10.16 -7.48 0.93
C ALA A 200 -8.91 -8.35 0.77
N GLU A 201 -8.77 -8.92 -0.41
CA GLU A 201 -7.50 -9.45 -0.88
C GLU A 201 -6.64 -8.30 -1.43
N VAL A 202 -5.38 -8.22 -1.01
CA VAL A 202 -4.41 -7.25 -1.51
C VAL A 202 -3.21 -7.97 -2.08
N ARG A 203 -2.91 -7.71 -3.35
CA ARG A 203 -1.80 -8.30 -4.10
C ARG A 203 -0.65 -7.32 -4.21
N LEU A 204 0.44 -7.63 -3.52
CA LEU A 204 1.67 -6.86 -3.54
C LEU A 204 2.58 -7.42 -4.64
N TYR A 205 2.61 -6.74 -5.78
CA TYR A 205 3.53 -7.08 -6.86
C TYR A 205 4.91 -6.45 -6.63
N ASP A 206 5.94 -7.17 -7.07
CA ASP A 206 7.31 -6.71 -7.21
C ASP A 206 7.82 -6.99 -8.64
N ARG A 207 9.10 -6.75 -8.90
CA ARG A 207 9.76 -7.09 -10.17
C ARG A 207 9.67 -8.61 -10.41
N LEU A 208 9.33 -9.00 -11.64
CA LEU A 208 9.24 -10.41 -12.04
C LEU A 208 10.59 -11.13 -12.00
N PHE A 209 11.67 -10.39 -12.25
CA PHE A 209 13.03 -10.91 -12.24
C PHE A 209 13.88 -10.23 -11.17
N ILE A 210 14.85 -10.96 -10.63
CA ILE A 210 15.78 -10.49 -9.60
C ILE A 210 16.94 -9.67 -10.23
N LYS A 211 17.29 -9.98 -11.48
CA LYS A 211 18.32 -9.27 -12.26
C LYS A 211 17.69 -8.18 -13.14
N GLU A 212 18.38 -7.06 -13.28
CA GLU A 212 17.99 -5.97 -14.20
C GLU A 212 17.97 -6.44 -15.65
N ASN A 213 19.01 -7.16 -16.06
CA ASN A 213 19.04 -7.90 -17.31
C ASN A 213 18.95 -9.42 -17.03
N PRO A 214 17.74 -10.02 -17.05
CA PRO A 214 17.58 -11.45 -16.79
C PRO A 214 18.17 -12.35 -17.90
N GLU A 215 18.63 -11.75 -19.00
CA GLU A 215 19.20 -12.42 -20.17
C GLU A 215 20.70 -12.15 -20.34
N GLU A 216 21.36 -11.50 -19.37
CA GLU A 216 22.78 -11.13 -19.47
C GLU A 216 23.69 -12.35 -19.59
N ASP A 217 23.40 -13.38 -18.78
CA ASP A 217 24.11 -14.65 -18.83
C ASP A 217 23.43 -15.58 -19.83
N LYS A 218 24.13 -15.90 -20.92
CA LYS A 218 23.62 -16.75 -22.00
C LYS A 218 23.61 -18.24 -21.65
N GLU A 219 24.38 -18.64 -20.64
CA GLU A 219 24.50 -20.04 -20.20
C GLU A 219 23.42 -20.39 -19.15
N ILE A 220 22.81 -19.39 -18.51
CA ILE A 220 21.77 -19.57 -17.50
C ILE A 220 20.39 -19.34 -18.12
N ASP A 221 19.46 -20.27 -17.88
CA ASP A 221 18.06 -20.07 -18.22
C ASP A 221 17.49 -18.87 -17.45
N PHE A 222 16.96 -17.88 -18.18
CA PHE A 222 16.39 -16.65 -17.62
C PHE A 222 15.30 -16.91 -16.58
N LYS A 223 14.63 -18.07 -16.63
CA LYS A 223 13.62 -18.48 -15.65
C LYS A 223 14.20 -18.68 -14.25
N LEU A 224 15.49 -19.03 -14.13
CA LEU A 224 16.19 -19.11 -12.85
C LEU A 224 16.36 -17.73 -12.19
N ASN A 225 16.22 -16.65 -12.97
CA ASN A 225 16.24 -15.28 -12.46
C ASN A 225 14.85 -14.78 -12.03
N ILE A 226 13.81 -15.61 -12.05
CA ILE A 226 12.45 -15.22 -11.61
C ILE A 226 12.45 -14.95 -10.11
N ASN A 227 11.82 -13.84 -9.71
CA ASN A 227 11.67 -13.46 -8.33
C ASN A 227 10.52 -14.27 -7.68
N PRO A 228 10.80 -15.16 -6.71
CA PRO A 228 9.76 -15.89 -6.01
C PRO A 228 8.86 -14.98 -5.17
N GLN A 229 9.33 -13.76 -4.82
CA GLN A 229 8.54 -12.74 -4.14
C GLN A 229 7.91 -11.72 -5.11
N SER A 230 7.82 -12.04 -6.40
CA SER A 230 7.20 -11.16 -7.41
C SER A 230 5.71 -10.89 -7.16
N LEU A 231 5.06 -11.73 -6.35
CA LEU A 231 3.68 -11.58 -5.89
C LEU A 231 3.58 -12.09 -4.44
N GLN A 232 3.09 -11.24 -3.55
CA GLN A 232 2.60 -11.62 -2.24
C GLN A 232 1.11 -11.31 -2.15
N VAL A 233 0.30 -12.29 -1.75
CA VAL A 233 -1.15 -12.15 -1.57
C VAL A 233 -1.45 -12.03 -0.08
N ILE A 234 -2.23 -11.02 0.28
CA ILE A 234 -2.70 -10.75 1.64
C ILE A 234 -4.22 -10.90 1.63
N THR A 235 -4.76 -11.84 2.37
CA THR A 235 -6.20 -12.19 2.32
C THR A 235 -7.03 -11.54 3.44
N ASN A 236 -6.38 -11.02 4.48
CA ASN A 236 -7.04 -10.48 5.68
C ASN A 236 -6.85 -8.96 5.83
N ALA A 237 -6.63 -8.25 4.73
CA ALA A 237 -6.48 -6.81 4.77
C ALA A 237 -7.78 -6.14 5.24
N LYS A 238 -7.66 -5.08 6.04
CA LYS A 238 -8.78 -4.33 6.60
C LYS A 238 -8.80 -2.93 5.99
N LEU A 239 -9.84 -2.61 5.26
CA LEU A 239 -10.01 -1.36 4.52
C LEU A 239 -11.03 -0.46 5.22
N GLU A 240 -10.92 0.85 5.03
CA GLU A 240 -11.99 1.77 5.46
C GLU A 240 -13.30 1.53 4.68
N PRO A 241 -14.48 1.77 5.28
CA PRO A 241 -15.78 1.39 4.71
C PRO A 241 -16.12 2.09 3.39
N TYR A 242 -15.50 3.25 3.12
CA TYR A 242 -15.64 3.96 1.85
C TYR A 242 -15.34 3.07 0.63
N LEU A 243 -14.40 2.12 0.78
CA LEU A 243 -13.95 1.24 -0.29
C LEU A 243 -14.95 0.11 -0.61
N LYS A 244 -16.03 -0.06 0.16
CA LYS A 244 -17.09 -1.04 -0.15
C LYS A 244 -17.71 -0.81 -1.54
N ASN A 245 -17.76 0.44 -1.99
CA ASN A 245 -18.36 0.84 -3.26
C ASN A 245 -17.30 1.11 -4.36
N ALA A 246 -16.07 0.65 -4.18
CA ALA A 246 -15.00 0.84 -5.16
C ALA A 246 -15.33 0.10 -6.46
N MET A 247 -15.19 0.77 -7.60
CA MET A 247 -15.48 0.19 -8.92
C MET A 247 -14.24 -0.45 -9.53
N LEU A 248 -14.45 -1.39 -10.46
CA LEU A 248 -13.38 -2.06 -11.18
C LEU A 248 -12.42 -1.05 -11.85
N GLY A 249 -11.13 -1.15 -11.54
CA GLY A 249 -10.10 -0.26 -12.08
C GLY A 249 -9.99 1.11 -11.42
N ASP A 250 -10.79 1.41 -10.39
CA ASP A 250 -10.60 2.58 -9.54
C ASP A 250 -9.22 2.53 -8.89
N LYS A 251 -8.65 3.71 -8.63
CA LYS A 251 -7.27 3.87 -8.17
C LYS A 251 -7.24 4.71 -6.91
N TYR A 252 -6.52 4.20 -5.93
CA TYR A 252 -6.40 4.80 -4.62
C TYR A 252 -4.94 4.82 -4.20
N GLN A 253 -4.60 5.82 -3.39
CA GLN A 253 -3.40 5.76 -2.59
C GLN A 253 -3.79 5.20 -1.23
N PHE A 254 -3.31 4.01 -0.89
CA PHE A 254 -3.38 3.53 0.48
C PHE A 254 -2.32 4.28 1.27
N GLU A 255 -2.77 5.08 2.25
CA GLU A 255 -1.91 5.97 3.03
C GLU A 255 -0.68 5.22 3.56
N ARG A 256 0.51 5.81 3.38
CA ARG A 256 1.83 5.26 3.76
C ARG A 256 2.26 3.95 3.07
N LEU A 257 1.40 3.29 2.29
CA LEU A 257 1.68 1.98 1.69
C LEU A 257 2.06 2.08 0.20
N GLY A 258 1.24 2.76 -0.60
CA GLY A 258 1.44 2.81 -2.06
C GLY A 258 0.17 3.18 -2.81
N TYR A 259 0.24 3.06 -4.13
CA TYR A 259 -0.91 3.18 -5.00
C TYR A 259 -1.43 1.80 -5.38
N PHE A 260 -2.74 1.67 -5.37
CA PHE A 260 -3.46 0.43 -5.60
C PHE A 260 -4.59 0.68 -6.59
N CYS A 261 -5.00 -0.38 -7.29
CA CYS A 261 -6.20 -0.36 -8.09
C CYS A 261 -7.08 -1.59 -7.81
N VAL A 262 -8.38 -1.43 -8.00
CA VAL A 262 -9.34 -2.55 -7.94
C VAL A 262 -9.09 -3.46 -9.13
N ASP A 263 -8.81 -4.74 -8.89
CA ASP A 263 -8.53 -5.71 -9.95
C ASP A 263 -9.76 -5.89 -10.84
N THR A 264 -9.59 -5.77 -12.15
CA THR A 264 -10.71 -5.79 -13.11
C THR A 264 -11.17 -7.20 -13.49
N ILE A 265 -10.56 -8.25 -12.95
CA ILE A 265 -10.84 -9.64 -13.35
C ILE A 265 -11.34 -10.48 -12.18
N ASP A 266 -10.80 -10.30 -10.98
CA ASP A 266 -11.06 -11.16 -9.83
C ASP A 266 -11.94 -10.49 -8.76
N THR A 267 -12.11 -9.17 -8.81
CA THR A 267 -13.04 -8.47 -7.90
C THR A 267 -14.49 -8.83 -8.19
N ARG A 268 -15.27 -9.09 -7.14
CA ARG A 268 -16.72 -9.38 -7.14
C ARG A 268 -17.40 -8.60 -6.02
N ASP A 269 -18.73 -8.54 -6.00
CA ASP A 269 -19.52 -7.70 -5.08
C ASP A 269 -19.11 -7.83 -3.60
N GLU A 270 -18.89 -9.06 -3.11
CA GLU A 270 -18.48 -9.32 -1.73
C GLU A 270 -17.00 -9.71 -1.59
N TYR A 271 -16.24 -9.63 -2.70
CA TYR A 271 -14.84 -10.01 -2.76
C TYR A 271 -14.00 -8.95 -3.45
N LEU A 272 -13.53 -7.98 -2.66
CA LEU A 272 -12.66 -6.92 -3.15
C LEU A 272 -11.23 -7.42 -3.31
N VAL A 273 -10.66 -7.19 -4.50
CA VAL A 273 -9.26 -7.52 -4.80
C VAL A 273 -8.55 -6.24 -5.23
N PHE A 274 -7.46 -5.88 -4.54
CA PHE A 274 -6.64 -4.74 -4.88
C PHE A 274 -5.25 -5.16 -5.34
N ASN A 275 -4.82 -4.66 -6.49
CA ASN A 275 -3.47 -4.80 -6.99
C ASN A 275 -2.64 -3.59 -6.57
N ARG A 276 -1.47 -3.78 -5.96
CA ARG A 276 -0.50 -2.70 -5.79
C ARG A 276 0.08 -2.31 -7.15
N THR A 277 -0.26 -1.12 -7.62
CA THR A 277 0.32 -0.52 -8.82
C THR A 277 1.80 -0.26 -8.61
N VAL A 278 2.12 0.49 -7.55
CA VAL A 278 3.48 0.93 -7.22
C VAL A 278 3.58 1.35 -5.74
N SER A 279 4.75 1.18 -5.12
CA SER A 279 5.06 1.70 -3.77
C SER A 279 5.16 3.24 -3.77
N LEU A 280 5.05 3.88 -2.60
CA LEU A 280 5.22 5.35 -2.49
C LEU A 280 6.64 5.84 -2.80
N ARG A 281 7.65 5.00 -2.55
CA ARG A 281 9.06 5.30 -2.78
C ARG A 281 9.72 4.11 -3.47
N ASP A 282 10.70 4.40 -4.30
CA ASP A 282 11.55 3.37 -4.88
C ASP A 282 12.40 2.71 -3.77
N THR A 283 12.31 1.39 -3.68
CA THR A 283 13.06 0.55 -2.75
C THR A 283 14.25 -0.13 -3.40
N TRP A 284 14.28 -0.22 -4.74
CA TRP A 284 15.29 -0.96 -5.48
C TRP A 284 16.62 -0.19 -5.62
N SER A 285 16.57 1.14 -5.76
CA SER A 285 17.77 2.00 -5.72
C SER A 285 18.61 1.84 -4.44
N LYS A 286 18.01 1.41 -3.32
CA LYS A 286 18.74 1.12 -2.06
C LYS A 286 19.33 -0.28 -1.99
N ILE A 287 18.80 -1.21 -2.79
CA ILE A 287 19.26 -2.61 -2.83
C ILE A 287 20.44 -2.73 -3.81
N SER A 288 20.39 -2.02 -4.95
CA SER A 288 21.51 -1.98 -5.90
C SER A 288 22.73 -1.25 -5.34
N SER A 289 22.54 -0.21 -4.52
CA SER A 289 23.64 0.52 -3.87
C SER A 289 24.32 -0.21 -2.70
N LYS A 290 23.86 -1.42 -2.36
CA LYS A 290 24.40 -2.27 -1.30
C LYS A 290 25.13 -3.52 -1.81
N LYS A 291 25.31 -3.64 -3.13
CA LYS A 291 26.14 -4.66 -3.76
C LYS A 291 27.47 -4.08 -4.21
#